data_AF-A0A958LRR9-F1
#
_entry.id   AF-A0A958LRR9-F1
#
_cell.length_a   1.000
_cell.length_b   1.000
_cell.length_c   1.000
_cell.angle_alpha   90.00
_cell.angle_beta   90.00
_cell.angle_gamma   90.00
#
_symmetry.space_group_name_H-M   'P 1'
#
loop_
_entity.id
_entity.type
_entity.pdbx_description
1 polymer ?
#
loop_
_entity_poly.entity_id
_entity_poly.type
_entity_poly.pdbx_seq_one_letter_code
_entity_poly.pdbx_strand_id
1 'polypeptide(L)'
;MIHPLVAISSIILTFAITFGIFMLTPVDVEDYFFISILILIAIYTLIAMVRDRDTYWKRRWLQSPIKIIGKYLFWGGFIYVAKITYSSHSFYTQAFSHAEYFLNFYFNLYLWAGLPYFVLAEKYRYSAKNFLNDPYLRILSIFRQIARRKWSSLKRLYRVRAYQTFIISSLLRLHFIPLMVDQIYFTNRDIASSLGENTWTYTAIVATLTSLVWTIDANNASIGYFWESVFTKTRFKAMDTNPIHWIITMACYMPFTIWATTFLPALMDHNTAVVHIIDGAWFEVLTDIVGLTFLAGYISSGASLYFATSNMTYKAIQTKGPYSLVRHPATFCKVGFFGIATFKFSIAYTAINIFAYLLWTGIYVARTICEERFLSQFEEYREYKKKTRYRLIPGLW
;
A
#
# COMPACT_ATOMS: atom_id res chain seq x y z
N MET A 1 -15.88 5.01 -4.79
CA MET A 1 -14.65 5.78 -4.48
C MET A 1 -15.00 7.16 -3.91
N ILE A 2 -14.14 7.74 -3.06
CA ILE A 2 -14.23 9.16 -2.69
C ILE A 2 -13.70 10.03 -3.83
N HIS A 3 -14.02 11.33 -3.81
CA HIS A 3 -13.44 12.27 -4.76
C HIS A 3 -11.94 12.45 -4.45
N PRO A 4 -11.05 12.51 -5.47
CA PRO A 4 -9.61 12.72 -5.29
C PRO A 4 -9.25 13.87 -4.35
N LEU A 5 -9.92 15.02 -4.49
CA LEU A 5 -9.68 16.18 -3.61
C LEU A 5 -9.92 15.86 -2.13
N VAL A 6 -10.97 15.10 -1.80
CA VAL A 6 -11.25 14.71 -0.41
C VAL A 6 -10.15 13.79 0.12
N ALA A 7 -9.62 12.90 -0.73
CA ALA A 7 -8.53 12.01 -0.36
C ALA A 7 -7.24 12.80 -0.07
N ILE A 8 -6.89 13.73 -0.96
CA ILE A 8 -5.72 14.59 -0.82
C ILE A 8 -5.84 15.48 0.42
N SER A 9 -6.97 16.14 0.64
CA SER A 9 -7.21 16.95 1.85
C SER A 9 -7.10 16.13 3.13
N SER A 10 -7.54 14.88 3.11
CA SER A 10 -7.44 13.98 4.26
C SER A 10 -6.00 13.57 4.55
N ILE A 11 -5.16 13.41 3.52
CA ILE A 11 -3.73 13.15 3.67
C ILE A 11 -3.03 14.38 4.23
N ILE A 12 -3.28 15.56 3.68
CA ILE A 12 -2.73 16.83 4.19
C ILE A 12 -3.08 16.99 5.67
N LEU A 13 -4.35 16.78 6.03
CA LEU A 13 -4.80 16.85 7.42
C LEU A 13 -4.11 15.80 8.30
N THR A 14 -3.99 14.56 7.82
CA THR A 14 -3.27 13.48 8.54
C THR A 14 -1.86 13.91 8.90
N PHE A 15 -1.09 14.34 7.91
CA PHE A 15 0.33 14.67 8.12
C PHE A 15 0.50 15.95 8.93
N ALA A 16 -0.38 16.95 8.76
CA ALA A 16 -0.38 18.13 9.62
C ALA A 16 -0.61 17.76 11.09
N ILE A 17 -1.56 16.86 11.39
CA ILE A 17 -1.80 16.37 12.75
C ILE A 17 -0.61 15.53 13.24
N THR A 18 -0.09 14.62 12.43
CA THR A 18 1.05 13.77 12.80
C THR A 18 2.27 14.61 13.19
N PHE A 19 2.69 15.55 12.34
CA PHE A 19 3.83 16.40 12.66
C PHE A 19 3.53 17.37 13.79
N GLY A 20 2.29 17.85 13.92
CA GLY A 20 1.86 18.61 15.09
C GLY A 20 2.04 17.80 16.39
N ILE A 21 1.70 16.51 16.41
CA ILE A 21 1.94 15.63 17.56
C ILE A 21 3.44 15.50 17.83
N PHE A 22 4.25 15.18 16.82
CA PHE A 22 5.69 15.00 17.01
C PHE A 22 6.42 16.27 17.46
N MET A 23 5.96 17.45 17.05
CA MET A 23 6.61 18.73 17.42
C MET A 23 6.10 19.30 18.75
N LEU A 24 4.86 19.02 19.15
CA LEU A 24 4.22 19.65 20.31
C LEU A 24 4.10 18.73 21.53
N THR A 25 4.43 17.45 21.40
CA THR A 25 4.29 16.46 22.48
C THR A 25 5.60 15.68 22.67
N PRO A 26 5.85 15.09 23.86
CA PRO A 26 7.06 14.29 24.11
C PRO A 26 6.99 12.89 23.48
N VAL A 27 6.15 12.69 22.45
CA VAL A 27 6.00 11.40 21.77
C VAL A 27 7.19 11.18 20.85
N ASP A 28 7.95 10.12 21.08
CA ASP A 28 9.08 9.75 20.24
C ASP A 28 8.60 9.28 18.85
N VAL A 29 9.19 9.85 17.80
CA VAL A 29 8.94 9.47 16.42
C VAL A 29 9.36 8.02 16.19
N GLU A 30 10.43 7.55 16.83
CA GLU A 30 10.96 6.20 16.61
C GLU A 30 10.01 5.11 17.14
N ASP A 31 9.35 5.37 18.27
CA ASP A 31 8.40 4.42 18.87
C ASP A 31 7.00 4.50 18.23
N TYR A 32 6.63 5.66 17.67
CA TYR A 32 5.27 5.96 17.24
C TYR A 32 5.14 6.48 15.79
N PHE A 33 6.12 6.23 14.93
CA PHE A 33 6.13 6.62 13.50
C PHE A 33 4.85 6.23 12.75
N PHE A 34 4.17 5.16 13.17
CA PHE A 34 2.95 4.64 12.56
C PHE A 34 1.68 5.41 12.94
N ILE A 35 1.74 6.45 13.78
CA ILE A 35 0.57 7.28 14.14
C ILE A 35 -0.12 7.85 12.88
N SER A 36 0.66 8.22 11.86
CA SER A 36 0.15 8.69 10.57
C SER A 36 -0.77 7.66 9.88
N ILE A 37 -0.50 6.37 10.03
CA ILE A 37 -1.33 5.27 9.51
C ILE A 37 -2.66 5.25 10.24
N LEU A 38 -2.63 5.33 11.56
CA LEU A 38 -3.82 5.26 12.41
C LEU A 38 -4.74 6.46 12.22
N ILE A 39 -4.17 7.67 12.13
CA ILE A 39 -4.93 8.90 11.86
C ILE A 39 -5.59 8.83 10.49
N LEU A 40 -4.87 8.39 9.45
CA LEU A 40 -5.43 8.25 8.11
C LEU A 40 -6.56 7.22 8.08
N ILE A 41 -6.38 6.08 8.74
CA ILE A 41 -7.43 5.06 8.92
C ILE A 41 -8.65 5.66 9.61
N ALA A 42 -8.47 6.44 10.67
CA ALA A 42 -9.56 7.05 11.41
C ALA A 42 -10.35 8.04 10.55
N ILE A 43 -9.66 8.98 9.88
CA ILE A 43 -10.27 9.98 8.99
C ILE A 43 -11.04 9.28 7.86
N TYR A 44 -10.41 8.33 7.19
CA TYR A 44 -11.06 7.56 6.12
C TYR A 44 -12.21 6.71 6.65
N THR A 45 -12.12 6.13 7.84
CA THR A 45 -13.24 5.38 8.43
C THR A 45 -14.43 6.30 8.68
N LEU A 46 -14.21 7.50 9.22
CA LEU A 46 -15.26 8.51 9.43
C LEU A 46 -15.91 8.92 8.09
N ILE A 47 -15.11 9.22 7.07
CA ILE A 47 -15.61 9.57 5.73
C ILE A 47 -16.43 8.41 5.14
N ALA A 48 -15.95 7.16 5.29
CA ALA A 48 -16.66 5.99 4.82
C ALA A 48 -18.01 5.84 5.51
N MET A 49 -18.07 6.01 6.84
CA MET A 49 -19.29 5.90 7.63
C MET A 49 -20.30 7.01 7.30
N VAL A 50 -19.86 8.27 7.17
CA VAL A 50 -20.73 9.40 6.82
C VAL A 50 -21.32 9.24 5.42
N ARG A 51 -20.55 8.67 4.48
CA ARG A 51 -21.00 8.44 3.11
C ARG A 51 -21.82 7.15 2.95
N ASP A 52 -21.91 6.34 3.99
CA ASP A 52 -22.54 5.04 3.90
C ASP A 52 -24.07 5.19 3.86
N ARG A 53 -24.68 4.93 2.70
CA ARG A 53 -26.13 5.11 2.48
C ARG A 53 -26.91 3.81 2.60
N ASP A 54 -26.28 2.83 3.20
CA ASP A 54 -26.60 1.44 3.01
C ASP A 54 -27.41 0.90 4.19
N THR A 55 -28.49 0.18 3.91
CA THR A 55 -29.38 -0.34 4.95
C THR A 55 -28.77 -1.57 5.62
N TYR A 56 -28.56 -1.47 6.93
CA TYR A 56 -28.02 -2.56 7.75
C TYR A 56 -29.10 -3.44 8.34
N TRP A 57 -28.93 -4.76 8.20
CA TRP A 57 -29.78 -5.77 8.84
C TRP A 57 -29.42 -5.86 10.32
N LYS A 58 -30.33 -5.41 11.19
CA LYS A 58 -30.16 -5.50 12.64
C LYS A 58 -30.51 -6.92 13.13
N ARG A 59 -29.55 -7.61 13.74
CA ARG A 59 -29.79 -8.91 14.42
C ARG A 59 -30.01 -8.75 15.92
N ARG A 60 -30.78 -9.67 16.52
CA ARG A 60 -30.93 -9.79 17.99
C ARG A 60 -29.63 -10.28 18.63
N TRP A 61 -29.30 -9.72 19.79
CA TRP A 61 -28.01 -9.88 20.49
C TRP A 61 -27.65 -11.34 20.83
N LEU A 62 -28.65 -12.20 21.06
CA LEU A 62 -28.49 -13.57 21.56
C LEU A 62 -28.15 -14.62 20.49
N GLN A 63 -28.17 -14.29 19.20
CA GLN A 63 -28.03 -15.31 18.13
C GLN A 63 -26.58 -15.54 17.65
N SER A 64 -25.58 -14.86 18.21
CA SER A 64 -24.21 -14.93 17.66
C SER A 64 -23.01 -14.83 18.64
N PRO A 65 -23.12 -15.03 19.96
CA PRO A 65 -21.99 -14.84 20.88
C PRO A 65 -20.81 -15.79 20.57
N ILE A 66 -21.09 -17.07 20.29
CA ILE A 66 -20.05 -18.06 19.92
C ILE A 66 -19.28 -17.61 18.68
N LYS A 67 -19.97 -17.06 17.69
CA LYS A 67 -19.32 -16.58 16.45
C LYS A 67 -18.48 -15.33 16.69
N ILE A 68 -18.95 -14.42 17.55
CA ILE A 68 -18.20 -13.20 17.92
C ILE A 68 -16.90 -13.59 18.60
N ILE A 69 -16.97 -14.44 19.64
CA ILE A 69 -15.80 -14.93 20.36
C ILE A 69 -14.89 -15.73 19.42
N GLY A 70 -15.46 -16.61 18.59
CA GLY A 70 -14.70 -17.40 17.62
C GLY A 70 -13.92 -16.53 16.62
N LYS A 71 -14.51 -15.43 16.14
CA LYS A 71 -13.80 -14.45 15.29
C LYS A 71 -12.72 -13.70 16.03
N TYR A 72 -13.00 -13.28 17.26
CA TYR A 72 -12.05 -12.57 18.10
C TYR A 72 -10.81 -13.43 18.39
N LEU A 73 -11.01 -14.70 18.75
CA LEU A 73 -9.90 -15.62 18.97
C LEU A 73 -9.15 -15.94 17.68
N PHE A 74 -9.89 -16.16 16.57
CA PHE A 74 -9.28 -16.46 15.28
C PHE A 74 -8.37 -15.33 14.78
N TRP A 75 -8.87 -14.09 14.73
CA TRP A 75 -8.08 -12.95 14.25
C TRP A 75 -6.99 -12.56 15.24
N GLY A 76 -7.23 -12.72 16.55
CA GLY A 76 -6.20 -12.51 17.57
C GLY A 76 -5.05 -13.49 17.40
N GLY A 77 -5.34 -14.78 17.21
CA GLY A 77 -4.34 -15.79 16.91
C GLY A 77 -3.59 -15.51 15.60
N PHE A 78 -4.30 -15.06 14.56
CA PHE A 78 -3.69 -14.71 13.28
C PHE A 78 -2.71 -13.53 13.40
N ILE A 79 -3.10 -12.46 14.11
CA ILE A 79 -2.23 -11.30 14.36
C ILE A 79 -1.05 -11.71 15.26
N TYR A 80 -1.27 -12.56 16.26
CA TYR A 80 -0.22 -13.06 17.15
C TYR A 80 0.84 -13.90 16.40
N VAL A 81 0.42 -14.75 15.47
CA VAL A 81 1.35 -15.50 14.61
C VAL A 81 2.15 -14.55 13.73
N ALA A 82 1.52 -13.52 13.16
CA ALA A 82 2.24 -12.49 12.39
C ALA A 82 3.26 -11.74 13.25
N LYS A 83 2.88 -11.36 14.48
CA LYS A 83 3.77 -10.72 15.47
C LYS A 83 5.00 -11.59 15.74
N ILE A 84 4.81 -12.86 16.09
CA ILE A 84 5.93 -13.79 16.32
C ILE A 84 6.79 -13.92 15.07
N THR A 85 6.18 -14.04 13.89
CA THR A 85 6.92 -14.19 12.64
C THR A 85 7.84 -12.99 12.40
N TYR A 86 7.35 -11.76 12.61
CA TYR A 86 8.15 -10.55 12.40
C TYR A 86 9.24 -10.37 13.46
N SER A 87 9.00 -10.80 14.70
CA SER A 87 9.97 -10.66 15.79
C SER A 87 11.03 -11.78 15.84
N SER A 88 10.76 -12.97 15.29
CA SER A 88 11.63 -14.15 15.46
C SER A 88 12.34 -14.61 14.20
N HIS A 89 11.78 -14.35 13.01
CA HIS A 89 12.36 -14.87 11.77
C HIS A 89 13.43 -13.90 11.24
N SER A 90 14.66 -14.39 11.07
CA SER A 90 15.86 -13.60 10.71
C SER A 90 15.66 -12.65 9.52
N PHE A 91 14.96 -13.12 8.50
CA PHE A 91 14.59 -12.29 7.35
C PHE A 91 13.88 -10.98 7.74
N TYR A 92 12.87 -11.04 8.61
CA TYR A 92 12.09 -9.84 9.00
C TYR A 92 12.88 -8.97 9.97
N THR A 93 13.60 -9.56 10.92
CA THR A 93 14.38 -8.78 11.89
C THR A 93 15.55 -8.05 11.23
N GLN A 94 16.10 -8.59 10.13
CA GLN A 94 17.16 -7.93 9.36
C GLN A 94 16.60 -6.94 8.33
N ALA A 95 15.52 -7.29 7.62
CA ALA A 95 15.02 -6.47 6.52
C ALA A 95 14.00 -5.40 6.95
N PHE A 96 13.26 -5.62 8.06
CA PHE A 96 12.12 -4.81 8.49
C PHE A 96 12.02 -4.73 10.02
N SER A 97 13.09 -4.30 10.69
CA SER A 97 13.22 -4.35 12.14
C SER A 97 12.15 -3.56 12.90
N HIS A 98 11.59 -2.51 12.29
CA HIS A 98 10.64 -1.62 12.98
C HIS A 98 9.18 -2.07 12.85
N ALA A 99 8.90 -3.05 11.96
CA ALA A 99 7.55 -3.55 11.76
C ALA A 99 6.94 -4.20 13.02
N GLU A 100 7.79 -4.68 13.93
CA GLU A 100 7.35 -5.27 15.20
C GLU A 100 6.65 -4.25 16.11
N TYR A 101 7.17 -3.01 16.21
CA TYR A 101 6.58 -1.96 17.04
C TYR A 101 5.13 -1.70 16.67
N PHE A 102 4.85 -1.57 15.37
CA PHE A 102 3.50 -1.39 14.85
C PHE A 102 2.59 -2.58 15.18
N LEU A 103 3.04 -3.82 14.98
CA LEU A 103 2.24 -5.00 15.29
C LEU A 103 2.01 -5.18 16.79
N ASN A 104 2.99 -4.85 17.63
CA ASN A 104 2.89 -4.89 19.08
C ASN A 104 1.81 -3.91 19.56
N PHE A 105 1.88 -2.66 19.09
CA PHE A 105 0.87 -1.66 19.37
C PHE A 105 -0.52 -2.12 18.90
N TYR A 106 -0.63 -2.58 17.65
CA TYR A 106 -1.91 -2.97 17.10
C TYR A 106 -2.49 -4.21 17.78
N PHE A 107 -1.67 -5.19 18.16
CA PHE A 107 -2.13 -6.36 18.90
C PHE A 107 -2.71 -5.96 20.26
N ASN A 108 -2.04 -5.05 20.98
CA ASN A 108 -2.56 -4.52 22.24
C ASN A 108 -3.88 -3.76 22.03
N LEU A 109 -3.98 -2.93 21.00
CA LEU A 109 -5.22 -2.26 20.63
C LEU A 109 -6.33 -3.28 20.31
N TYR A 110 -5.99 -4.36 19.58
CA TYR A 110 -6.91 -5.42 19.20
C TYR A 110 -7.48 -6.15 20.42
N LEU A 111 -6.69 -6.39 21.46
CA LEU A 111 -7.16 -7.07 22.68
C LEU A 111 -8.33 -6.34 23.34
N TRP A 112 -8.31 -5.01 23.32
CA TRP A 112 -9.37 -4.19 23.91
C TRP A 112 -10.49 -3.84 22.93
N ALA A 113 -10.15 -3.44 21.70
CA ALA A 113 -11.10 -2.94 20.71
C ALA A 113 -11.69 -4.03 19.81
N GLY A 114 -11.04 -5.19 19.69
CA GLY A 114 -11.43 -6.25 18.77
C GLY A 114 -12.78 -6.87 19.11
N LEU A 115 -13.04 -7.17 20.39
CA LEU A 115 -14.32 -7.74 20.81
C LEU A 115 -15.49 -6.75 20.61
N PRO A 116 -15.42 -5.49 21.07
CA PRO A 116 -16.42 -4.47 20.72
C PRO A 116 -16.66 -4.34 19.21
N TYR A 117 -15.59 -4.35 18.41
CA TYR A 117 -15.71 -4.30 16.96
C TYR A 117 -16.51 -5.48 16.40
N PHE A 118 -16.22 -6.73 16.80
CA PHE A 118 -16.96 -7.88 16.29
C PHE A 118 -18.42 -7.92 16.77
N VAL A 119 -18.72 -7.40 17.97
CA VAL A 119 -20.10 -7.20 18.42
C VAL A 119 -20.84 -6.26 17.47
N LEU A 120 -20.25 -5.11 17.14
CA LEU A 120 -20.83 -4.15 16.22
C LEU A 120 -20.96 -4.73 14.80
N ALA A 121 -19.92 -5.39 14.29
CA ALA A 121 -19.89 -5.96 12.95
C ALA A 121 -20.91 -7.09 12.75
N GLU A 122 -21.22 -7.85 13.81
CA GLU A 122 -22.28 -8.87 13.79
C GLU A 122 -23.68 -8.29 13.98
N LYS A 123 -23.82 -7.20 14.74
CA LYS A 123 -25.09 -6.49 14.94
C LYS A 123 -25.54 -5.77 13.67
N TYR A 124 -24.61 -5.11 12.98
CA TYR A 124 -24.85 -4.28 11.79
C TYR A 124 -24.30 -4.97 10.55
N ARG A 125 -25.03 -5.99 10.05
CA ARG A 125 -24.65 -6.68 8.82
C ARG A 125 -25.22 -5.97 7.60
N TYR A 126 -24.35 -5.54 6.70
CA TYR A 126 -24.79 -4.86 5.48
C TYR A 126 -25.31 -5.82 4.38
N SER A 127 -24.69 -6.99 4.17
CA SER A 127 -25.14 -7.90 3.10
C SER A 127 -24.91 -9.40 3.38
N ALA A 128 -25.77 -10.25 2.83
CA ALA A 128 -25.63 -11.71 2.86
C ALA A 128 -24.36 -12.19 2.12
N LYS A 129 -23.97 -11.50 1.04
CA LYS A 129 -22.75 -11.80 0.26
C LYS A 129 -21.48 -11.57 1.09
N ASN A 130 -21.46 -10.56 1.98
CA ASN A 130 -20.35 -10.34 2.91
C ASN A 130 -20.23 -11.44 3.98
N PHE A 131 -21.35 -12.07 4.37
CA PHE A 131 -21.34 -13.17 5.33
C PHE A 131 -20.73 -14.45 4.75
N LEU A 132 -21.07 -14.82 3.51
CA LEU A 132 -20.48 -16.00 2.86
C LEU A 132 -18.99 -15.80 2.52
N ASN A 133 -18.56 -14.54 2.42
CA ASN A 133 -17.18 -14.17 2.17
C ASN A 133 -16.33 -13.97 3.42
N ASP A 134 -16.83 -14.35 4.59
CA ASP A 134 -16.13 -14.22 5.87
C ASP A 134 -14.92 -15.18 5.96
N PRO A 135 -13.68 -14.66 6.09
CA PRO A 135 -12.48 -15.48 6.16
C PRO A 135 -12.52 -16.53 7.28
N TYR A 136 -13.10 -16.18 8.42
CA TYR A 136 -13.26 -17.07 9.57
C TYR A 136 -14.02 -18.36 9.19
N LEU A 137 -15.15 -18.23 8.47
CA LEU A 137 -15.97 -19.37 8.07
C LEU A 137 -15.26 -20.27 7.04
N ARG A 138 -14.48 -19.66 6.14
CA ARG A 138 -13.69 -20.39 5.14
C ARG A 138 -12.64 -21.27 5.80
N ILE A 139 -11.92 -20.73 6.78
CA ILE A 139 -10.88 -21.49 7.49
C ILE A 139 -11.48 -22.59 8.35
N LEU A 140 -12.59 -22.30 9.04
CA LEU A 140 -13.32 -23.31 9.80
C LEU A 140 -13.81 -24.46 8.89
N SER A 141 -14.21 -24.15 7.65
CA SER A 141 -14.55 -25.18 6.66
C SER A 141 -13.34 -26.01 6.20
N ILE A 142 -12.15 -25.40 6.08
CA ILE A 142 -10.90 -26.11 5.75
C ILE A 142 -10.54 -27.05 6.90
N PHE A 143 -10.48 -26.56 8.14
CA PHE A 143 -10.19 -27.37 9.32
C PHE A 143 -11.17 -28.53 9.47
N ARG A 144 -12.47 -28.28 9.24
CA ARG A 144 -13.49 -29.33 9.28
C ARG A 144 -13.25 -30.42 8.23
N GLN A 145 -12.77 -30.08 7.04
CA GLN A 145 -12.45 -31.07 6.01
C GLN A 145 -11.16 -31.84 6.30
N ILE A 146 -10.14 -31.18 6.86
CA ILE A 146 -8.91 -31.81 7.34
C ILE A 146 -9.23 -32.82 8.45
N ALA A 147 -9.99 -32.40 9.46
CA ALA A 147 -10.41 -33.27 10.57
C ALA A 147 -11.20 -34.50 10.09
N ARG A 148 -11.99 -34.35 9.01
CA ARG A 148 -12.73 -35.43 8.37
C ARG A 148 -11.93 -36.21 7.32
N ARG A 149 -10.63 -35.90 7.14
CA ARG A 149 -9.72 -36.50 6.15
C ARG A 149 -10.27 -36.50 4.71
N LYS A 150 -11.08 -35.50 4.34
CA LYS A 150 -11.71 -35.38 3.00
C LYS A 150 -10.84 -34.61 2.01
N TRP A 151 -9.73 -35.21 1.59
CA TRP A 151 -8.73 -34.57 0.71
C TRP A 151 -9.28 -34.14 -0.66
N SER A 152 -10.22 -34.89 -1.25
CA SER A 152 -10.87 -34.52 -2.51
C SER A 152 -11.68 -33.22 -2.40
N SER A 153 -12.33 -33.00 -1.25
CA SER A 153 -13.08 -31.78 -0.98
C SER A 153 -12.15 -30.58 -0.77
N LEU A 154 -11.00 -30.78 -0.12
CA LEU A 154 -9.98 -29.74 0.05
C LEU A 154 -9.41 -29.27 -1.29
N LYS A 155 -9.09 -30.21 -2.19
CA LYS A 155 -8.67 -29.88 -3.56
C LYS A 155 -9.73 -29.05 -4.29
N ARG A 156 -11.02 -29.34 -4.06
CA ARG A 156 -12.14 -28.57 -4.64
C ARG A 156 -12.22 -27.16 -4.05
N LEU A 157 -12.08 -27.01 -2.73
CA LEU A 157 -12.08 -25.70 -2.06
C LEU A 157 -10.95 -24.81 -2.55
N TYR A 158 -9.75 -25.35 -2.73
CA TYR A 158 -8.60 -24.58 -3.21
C TYR A 158 -8.80 -24.01 -4.63
N ARG A 159 -9.67 -24.62 -5.45
CA ARG A 159 -10.03 -24.10 -6.78
C ARG A 159 -11.06 -22.96 -6.73
N VAL A 160 -11.69 -22.74 -5.57
CA VAL A 160 -12.66 -21.66 -5.42
C VAL A 160 -11.90 -20.35 -5.18
N ARG A 161 -12.11 -19.37 -6.07
CA ARG A 161 -11.46 -18.04 -6.06
C ARG A 161 -11.47 -17.38 -4.69
N ALA A 162 -12.55 -17.53 -3.92
CA ALA A 162 -12.70 -17.03 -2.56
C ALA A 162 -11.61 -17.53 -1.59
N TYR A 163 -11.28 -18.82 -1.63
CA TYR A 163 -10.26 -19.41 -0.75
C TYR A 163 -8.86 -19.02 -1.19
N GLN A 164 -8.61 -19.02 -2.50
CA GLN A 164 -7.35 -18.54 -3.08
C GLN A 164 -7.09 -17.09 -2.68
N THR A 165 -8.10 -16.22 -2.83
CA THR A 165 -8.02 -14.80 -2.45
C THR A 165 -7.59 -14.66 -1.01
N PHE A 166 -8.16 -15.42 -0.08
CA PHE A 166 -7.78 -15.35 1.34
C PHE A 166 -6.32 -15.77 1.56
N ILE A 167 -5.93 -16.97 1.12
CA ILE A 167 -4.58 -17.52 1.33
C ILE A 167 -3.52 -16.59 0.72
N ILE A 168 -3.73 -16.20 -0.54
CA ILE A 168 -2.81 -15.34 -1.28
C ILE A 168 -2.76 -13.94 -0.69
N SER A 169 -3.89 -13.40 -0.22
CA SER A 169 -3.89 -12.11 0.46
C SER A 169 -3.13 -12.13 1.78
N SER A 170 -3.13 -13.25 2.51
CA SER A 170 -2.34 -13.41 3.72
C SER A 170 -0.84 -13.40 3.42
N LEU A 171 -0.42 -14.11 2.36
CA LEU A 171 0.98 -14.09 1.89
C LEU A 171 1.41 -12.70 1.42
N LEU A 172 0.54 -12.03 0.67
CA LEU A 172 0.75 -10.65 0.22
C LEU A 172 1.01 -9.72 1.42
N ARG A 173 0.16 -9.80 2.45
CA ARG A 173 0.27 -8.98 3.66
C ARG A 173 1.51 -9.28 4.47
N LEU A 174 1.89 -10.55 4.55
CA LEU A 174 3.10 -10.96 5.26
C LEU A 174 4.34 -10.27 4.69
N HIS A 175 4.37 -10.01 3.39
CA HIS A 175 5.44 -9.28 2.74
C HIS A 175 5.26 -7.75 2.77
N PHE A 176 4.09 -7.25 2.34
CA PHE A 176 3.91 -5.80 2.11
C PHE A 176 3.65 -4.98 3.37
N ILE A 177 3.04 -5.55 4.42
CA ILE A 177 2.82 -4.78 5.67
C ILE A 177 4.16 -4.37 6.31
N PRO A 178 5.11 -5.29 6.60
CA PRO A 178 6.34 -4.90 7.26
C PRO A 178 7.16 -3.96 6.38
N LEU A 179 7.22 -4.21 5.07
CA LEU A 179 7.87 -3.32 4.10
C LEU A 179 7.33 -1.89 4.16
N MET A 180 6.01 -1.70 4.09
CA MET A 180 5.42 -0.35 4.04
C MET A 180 5.55 0.37 5.39
N VAL A 181 5.40 -0.36 6.50
CA VAL A 181 5.57 0.18 7.84
C VAL A 181 7.00 0.64 8.07
N ASP A 182 7.99 -0.17 7.70
CA ASP A 182 9.41 0.15 7.88
C ASP A 182 9.85 1.34 6.99
N GLN A 183 9.29 1.48 5.78
CA GLN A 183 9.48 2.69 4.96
C GLN A 183 8.95 3.96 5.63
N ILE A 184 7.84 3.88 6.36
CA ILE A 184 7.30 5.03 7.11
C ILE A 184 8.22 5.40 8.26
N TYR A 185 8.83 4.43 8.95
CA TYR A 185 9.81 4.70 10.00
C TYR A 185 10.97 5.55 9.47
N PHE A 186 11.67 5.07 8.43
CA PHE A 186 12.83 5.77 7.90
C PHE A 186 12.49 7.17 7.40
N THR A 187 11.42 7.28 6.60
CA THR A 187 11.06 8.58 6.01
C THR A 187 10.54 9.58 7.04
N ASN A 188 9.82 9.14 8.09
CA ASN A 188 9.45 10.04 9.19
C ASN A 188 10.67 10.46 10.02
N ARG A 189 11.62 9.56 10.27
CA ARG A 189 12.87 9.90 10.95
C ARG A 189 13.67 10.94 10.17
N ASP A 190 13.77 10.79 8.84
CA ASP A 190 14.46 11.73 7.97
C ASP A 190 13.77 13.11 7.92
N ILE A 191 12.43 13.15 8.00
CA ILE A 191 11.67 14.41 8.11
C ILE A 191 11.88 15.03 9.48
N ALA A 192 11.81 14.25 10.56
CA ALA A 192 11.99 14.74 11.93
C ALA A 192 13.41 15.29 12.16
N SER A 193 14.44 14.62 11.63
CA SER A 193 15.81 15.13 11.69
C SER A 193 15.94 16.45 10.95
N SER A 194 15.39 16.55 9.73
CA SER A 194 15.39 17.79 8.94
C SER A 194 14.68 18.94 9.67
N LEU A 195 13.55 18.65 10.34
CA LEU A 195 12.77 19.64 11.09
C LEU A 195 13.47 20.15 12.35
N GLY A 196 14.40 19.35 12.91
CA GLY A 196 15.22 19.73 14.06
C GLY A 196 16.42 20.59 13.72
N GLU A 197 16.74 20.77 12.42
CA GLU A 197 17.84 21.64 12.00
C GLU A 197 17.46 23.13 12.07
N ASN A 198 18.40 23.95 12.55
CA ASN A 198 18.19 25.41 12.68
C ASN A 198 18.29 26.17 11.35
N THR A 199 18.82 25.54 10.30
CA THR A 199 19.10 26.18 9.00
C THR A 199 18.55 25.36 7.85
N TRP A 200 17.55 25.90 7.15
CA TRP A 200 16.97 25.28 5.96
C TRP A 200 17.78 25.62 4.72
N THR A 201 18.66 24.70 4.32
CA THR A 201 19.34 24.79 3.03
C THR A 201 18.41 24.36 1.90
N TYR A 202 18.71 24.77 0.66
CA TYR A 202 17.96 24.36 -0.52
C TYR A 202 17.87 22.82 -0.65
N THR A 203 18.99 22.13 -0.45
CA THR A 203 19.07 20.66 -0.50
C THR A 203 18.25 20.01 0.60
N ALA A 204 18.26 20.57 1.83
CA ALA A 204 17.41 20.09 2.92
C ALA A 204 15.93 20.20 2.56
N ILE A 205 15.48 21.33 1.98
CA ILE A 205 14.07 21.50 1.56
C ILE A 205 13.67 20.43 0.53
N VAL A 206 14.49 20.24 -0.52
CA VAL A 206 14.19 19.24 -1.56
C VAL A 206 14.18 17.81 -0.98
N ALA A 207 15.13 17.49 -0.09
CA ALA A 207 15.20 16.20 0.59
C ALA A 207 13.96 15.96 1.47
N THR A 208 13.57 16.93 2.31
CA THR A 208 12.39 16.82 3.18
C THR A 208 11.10 16.67 2.36
N LEU A 209 10.93 17.42 1.27
CA LEU A 209 9.77 17.29 0.39
C LEU A 209 9.73 15.91 -0.29
N THR A 210 10.89 15.39 -0.69
CA THR A 210 11.01 14.06 -1.28
C THR A 210 10.67 12.98 -0.26
N SER A 211 11.21 13.07 0.96
CA SER A 211 10.88 12.14 2.06
C SER A 211 9.40 12.18 2.40
N LEU A 212 8.78 13.37 2.46
CA LEU A 212 7.34 13.54 2.69
C LEU A 212 6.50 12.80 1.64
N VAL A 213 6.87 12.91 0.36
CA VAL A 213 6.21 12.18 -0.73
C VAL A 213 6.29 10.67 -0.52
N TRP A 214 7.47 10.15 -0.18
CA TRP A 214 7.66 8.72 0.07
C TRP A 214 6.89 8.24 1.31
N THR A 215 6.84 9.04 2.38
CA THR A 215 6.02 8.73 3.55
C THR A 215 4.54 8.69 3.20
N ILE A 216 4.04 9.63 2.40
CA ILE A 216 2.63 9.64 1.96
C ILE A 216 2.31 8.37 1.14
N ASP A 217 3.19 7.96 0.23
CA ASP A 217 3.00 6.75 -0.58
C ASP A 217 2.98 5.49 0.28
N ALA A 218 3.99 5.32 1.14
CA ALA A 218 4.08 4.19 2.06
C ALA A 218 2.91 4.15 3.06
N ASN A 219 2.43 5.31 3.52
CA ASN A 219 1.25 5.41 4.38
C ASN A 219 -0.03 4.97 3.65
N ASN A 220 -0.25 5.45 2.41
CA ASN A 220 -1.38 5.03 1.58
C ASN A 220 -1.35 3.52 1.28
N ALA A 221 -0.17 2.97 0.98
CA ALA A 221 -0.01 1.54 0.76
C ALA A 221 -0.24 0.74 2.07
N SER A 222 0.28 1.21 3.20
CA SER A 222 0.10 0.58 4.51
C SER A 222 -1.37 0.39 4.85
N ILE A 223 -2.19 1.45 4.74
CA ILE A 223 -3.64 1.34 5.00
C ILE A 223 -4.33 0.38 4.02
N GLY A 224 -3.85 0.31 2.77
CA GLY A 224 -4.40 -0.57 1.74
C GLY A 224 -4.10 -2.04 2.00
N TYR A 225 -2.93 -2.38 2.53
CA TYR A 225 -2.60 -3.76 2.89
C TYR A 225 -3.16 -4.18 4.25
N PHE A 226 -3.14 -3.26 5.21
CA PHE A 226 -3.43 -3.54 6.60
C PHE A 226 -4.92 -3.48 6.96
N TRP A 227 -5.63 -2.43 6.56
CA TRP A 227 -6.96 -2.14 7.11
C TRP A 227 -8.09 -2.87 6.38
N GLU A 228 -8.65 -3.90 7.02
CA GLU A 228 -9.85 -4.60 6.56
C GLU A 228 -11.01 -4.47 7.53
N SER A 229 -12.01 -3.67 7.15
CA SER A 229 -13.23 -3.52 7.93
C SER A 229 -14.48 -3.74 7.10
N VAL A 230 -15.52 -4.27 7.75
CA VAL A 230 -16.86 -4.43 7.17
C VAL A 230 -17.50 -3.06 6.92
N PHE A 231 -17.26 -2.11 7.82
CA PHE A 231 -17.85 -0.76 7.76
C PHE A 231 -17.23 0.09 6.66
N THR A 232 -15.93 -0.07 6.41
CA THR A 232 -15.22 0.65 5.34
C THR A 232 -15.26 -0.09 3.99
N LYS A 233 -15.75 -1.33 3.96
CA LYS A 233 -15.84 -2.20 2.78
C LYS A 233 -14.49 -2.38 2.06
N THR A 234 -13.41 -2.49 2.83
CA THR A 234 -12.02 -2.50 2.32
C THR A 234 -11.46 -3.89 2.05
N ARG A 235 -12.28 -4.94 2.21
CA ARG A 235 -11.88 -6.32 1.96
C ARG A 235 -11.49 -6.55 0.50
N PHE A 236 -10.47 -7.39 0.29
CA PHE A 236 -10.12 -7.82 -1.07
C PHE A 236 -11.27 -8.60 -1.72
N LYS A 237 -11.72 -8.15 -2.90
CA LYS A 237 -12.72 -8.87 -3.71
C LYS A 237 -12.08 -10.03 -4.47
N ALA A 238 -10.87 -9.83 -4.98
CA ALA A 238 -10.08 -10.83 -5.66
C ALA A 238 -8.58 -10.50 -5.60
N MET A 239 -7.75 -11.52 -5.81
CA MET A 239 -6.29 -11.44 -5.93
C MET A 239 -5.88 -12.01 -7.29
N ASP A 240 -4.83 -11.45 -7.90
CA ASP A 240 -4.22 -12.08 -9.08
C ASP A 240 -3.43 -13.32 -8.65
N THR A 241 -3.67 -14.43 -9.34
CA THR A 241 -2.99 -15.71 -9.13
C THR A 241 -1.89 -15.96 -10.15
N ASN A 242 -1.70 -15.05 -11.12
CA ASN A 242 -0.73 -15.24 -12.18
C ASN A 242 0.71 -15.01 -11.67
N PRO A 243 1.59 -16.03 -11.71
CA PRO A 243 2.94 -15.93 -11.13
C PRO A 243 3.81 -14.88 -11.80
N ILE A 244 3.60 -14.59 -13.10
CA ILE A 244 4.37 -13.56 -13.82
C ILE A 244 4.10 -12.18 -13.23
N HIS A 245 2.84 -11.87 -12.89
CA HIS A 245 2.49 -10.60 -12.26
C HIS A 245 3.15 -10.48 -10.88
N TRP A 246 3.22 -11.58 -10.13
CA TRP A 246 3.91 -11.63 -8.84
C TRP A 246 5.40 -11.37 -8.97
N ILE A 247 6.09 -12.08 -9.86
CA ILE A 247 7.53 -11.91 -10.07
C ILE A 247 7.87 -10.47 -10.45
N ILE A 248 7.16 -9.92 -11.44
CA ILE A 248 7.38 -8.54 -11.91
C ILE A 248 7.10 -7.53 -10.80
N THR A 249 5.99 -7.71 -10.07
CA THR A 249 5.63 -6.79 -8.98
C THR A 249 6.66 -6.86 -7.86
N MET A 250 7.05 -8.06 -7.43
CA MET A 250 8.01 -8.24 -6.34
C MET A 250 9.38 -7.67 -6.71
N ALA A 251 9.85 -7.82 -7.95
CA ALA A 251 11.11 -7.21 -8.40
C ALA A 251 11.15 -5.67 -8.20
N CYS A 252 9.99 -5.01 -8.10
CA CYS A 252 9.88 -3.57 -7.83
C CYS A 252 9.96 -3.19 -6.33
N TYR A 253 10.07 -4.16 -5.41
CA TYR A 253 10.08 -3.93 -3.97
C TYR A 253 11.24 -4.63 -3.27
N MET A 254 11.71 -4.06 -2.16
CA MET A 254 12.72 -4.70 -1.32
C MET A 254 12.19 -5.98 -0.66
N PRO A 255 13.05 -6.99 -0.44
CA PRO A 255 14.46 -7.07 -0.84
C PRO A 255 14.66 -7.59 -2.27
N PHE A 256 13.58 -7.95 -2.97
CA PHE A 256 13.67 -8.51 -4.31
C PHE A 256 14.24 -7.54 -5.35
N THR A 257 14.11 -6.22 -5.14
CA THR A 257 14.82 -5.21 -5.95
C THR A 257 16.32 -5.33 -5.80
N ILE A 258 16.84 -5.56 -4.59
CA ILE A 258 18.29 -5.75 -4.35
C ILE A 258 18.76 -7.02 -5.06
N TRP A 259 17.99 -8.10 -4.93
CA TRP A 259 18.28 -9.35 -5.66
C TRP A 259 18.21 -9.17 -7.18
N ALA A 260 17.24 -8.41 -7.68
CA ALA A 260 17.14 -8.09 -9.11
C ALA A 260 18.35 -7.28 -9.58
N THR A 261 18.88 -6.35 -8.77
CA THR A 261 20.10 -5.60 -9.10
C THR A 261 21.39 -6.44 -9.12
N THR A 262 21.36 -7.69 -8.66
CA THR A 262 22.47 -8.64 -8.88
C THR A 262 22.55 -9.11 -10.33
N PHE A 263 21.43 -9.09 -11.06
CA PHE A 263 21.34 -9.52 -12.46
C PHE A 263 21.11 -8.37 -13.44
N LEU A 264 20.53 -7.28 -12.95
CA LEU A 264 20.17 -6.09 -13.71
C LEU A 264 21.01 -4.91 -13.24
N PRO A 265 21.50 -4.04 -14.14
CA PRO A 265 22.23 -2.85 -13.72
C PRO A 265 21.33 -1.95 -12.86
N ALA A 266 21.89 -1.45 -11.76
CA ALA A 266 21.24 -0.44 -10.93
C ALA A 266 21.09 0.87 -11.71
N LEU A 267 20.08 1.67 -11.39
CA LEU A 267 19.82 2.94 -12.08
C LEU A 267 20.97 3.94 -11.92
N MET A 268 21.66 3.93 -10.76
CA MET A 268 22.90 4.68 -10.51
C MET A 268 23.72 3.97 -9.42
N ASP A 269 25.05 4.00 -9.53
CA ASP A 269 25.96 3.59 -8.45
C ASP A 269 26.26 4.80 -7.55
N HIS A 270 25.84 4.72 -6.29
CA HIS A 270 25.99 5.79 -5.30
C HIS A 270 27.45 6.11 -4.94
N ASN A 271 28.41 5.27 -5.35
CA ASN A 271 29.84 5.46 -5.07
C ASN A 271 30.59 6.25 -6.15
N THR A 272 29.92 6.68 -7.22
CA THR A 272 30.56 7.43 -8.30
C THR A 272 30.41 8.94 -8.08
N ALA A 273 31.47 9.71 -8.33
CA ALA A 273 31.40 11.17 -8.28
C ALA A 273 30.37 11.66 -9.30
N VAL A 274 29.28 12.23 -8.82
CA VAL A 274 28.14 12.58 -9.67
C VAL A 274 28.29 14.01 -10.18
N VAL A 275 28.73 14.14 -11.44
CA VAL A 275 28.86 15.44 -12.12
C VAL A 275 27.57 15.74 -12.88
N HIS A 276 27.02 16.94 -12.70
CA HIS A 276 25.86 17.39 -13.49
C HIS A 276 26.20 17.46 -14.97
N ILE A 277 25.23 17.19 -15.85
CA ILE A 277 25.44 17.31 -17.30
C ILE A 277 25.67 18.78 -17.73
N ILE A 278 25.00 19.70 -17.04
CA ILE A 278 25.13 21.14 -17.24
C ILE A 278 25.54 21.76 -15.91
N ASP A 279 26.63 22.50 -15.93
CA ASP A 279 27.10 23.24 -14.77
C ASP A 279 26.21 24.47 -14.54
N GLY A 280 25.68 24.60 -13.33
CA GLY A 280 24.94 25.79 -12.90
C GLY A 280 23.82 25.47 -11.91
N ALA A 281 23.74 26.27 -10.84
CA ALA A 281 22.70 26.12 -9.82
C ALA A 281 21.27 26.21 -10.38
N TRP A 282 21.06 26.99 -11.45
CA TRP A 282 19.75 27.10 -12.10
C TRP A 282 19.29 25.77 -12.70
N PHE A 283 20.21 24.95 -13.22
CA PHE A 283 19.89 23.68 -13.84
C PHE A 283 19.46 22.66 -12.79
N GLU A 284 20.18 22.59 -11.68
CA GLU A 284 19.81 21.77 -10.52
C GLU A 284 18.41 22.12 -10.03
N VAL A 285 18.15 23.41 -9.76
CA VAL A 285 16.84 23.91 -9.33
C VAL A 285 15.73 23.54 -10.33
N LEU A 286 15.97 23.72 -11.62
CA LEU A 286 14.99 23.36 -12.64
C LEU A 286 14.69 21.86 -12.64
N THR A 287 15.73 21.01 -12.60
CA THR A 287 15.55 19.55 -12.58
C THR A 287 14.82 19.07 -11.33
N ASP A 288 15.10 19.67 -10.17
CA ASP A 288 14.42 19.31 -8.92
C ASP A 288 12.97 19.80 -8.92
N ILE A 289 12.65 20.98 -9.45
CA ILE A 289 11.26 21.43 -9.64
C ILE A 289 10.48 20.46 -10.53
N VAL A 290 11.08 20.03 -11.65
CA VAL A 290 10.45 19.06 -12.55
C VAL A 290 10.29 17.70 -11.86
N GLY A 291 11.31 17.24 -11.13
CA GLY A 291 11.25 16.01 -10.34
C GLY A 291 10.16 16.04 -9.27
N LEU A 292 10.07 17.13 -8.50
CA LEU A 292 9.04 17.35 -7.50
C LEU A 292 7.64 17.44 -8.12
N THR A 293 7.51 17.96 -9.34
CA THR A 293 6.24 17.96 -10.09
C THR A 293 5.79 16.54 -10.43
N PHE A 294 6.71 15.67 -10.88
CA PHE A 294 6.42 14.26 -11.07
C PHE A 294 6.04 13.57 -9.75
N LEU A 295 6.78 13.83 -8.67
CA LEU A 295 6.45 13.30 -7.35
C LEU A 295 5.06 13.76 -6.86
N ALA A 296 4.69 15.02 -7.09
CA ALA A 296 3.36 15.53 -6.78
C ALA A 296 2.26 14.79 -7.57
N GLY A 297 2.49 14.52 -8.86
CA GLY A 297 1.60 13.70 -9.68
C GLY A 297 1.51 12.25 -9.19
N TYR A 298 2.62 11.68 -8.74
CA TYR A 298 2.70 10.34 -8.16
C TYR A 298 1.85 10.24 -6.88
N ILE A 299 2.05 11.13 -5.91
CA ILE A 299 1.27 11.10 -4.66
C ILE A 299 -0.20 11.41 -4.89
N SER A 300 -0.53 12.32 -5.81
CA SER A 300 -1.93 12.63 -6.16
C SER A 300 -2.63 11.38 -6.70
N SER A 301 -1.91 10.59 -7.49
CA SER A 301 -2.39 9.31 -8.03
C SER A 301 -2.58 8.24 -6.94
N GLY A 302 -1.62 8.10 -6.02
CA GLY A 302 -1.72 7.16 -4.90
C GLY A 302 -2.81 7.55 -3.91
N ALA A 303 -2.87 8.82 -3.51
CA ALA A 303 -3.89 9.40 -2.65
C ALA A 303 -5.30 9.15 -3.16
N SER A 304 -5.51 9.33 -4.47
CA SER A 304 -6.80 9.17 -5.13
C SER A 304 -7.37 7.75 -5.02
N LEU A 305 -6.54 6.74 -4.72
CA LEU A 305 -6.96 5.35 -4.55
C LEU A 305 -7.56 5.06 -3.17
N TYR A 306 -7.44 5.94 -2.18
CA TYR A 306 -8.05 5.74 -0.85
C TYR A 306 -7.60 4.38 -0.25
N PHE A 307 -8.48 3.63 0.43
CA PHE A 307 -8.18 2.26 0.89
C PHE A 307 -7.92 1.21 -0.22
N ALA A 308 -8.01 1.60 -1.50
CA ALA A 308 -7.78 0.72 -2.65
C ALA A 308 -6.31 0.62 -3.08
N THR A 309 -5.39 1.36 -2.42
CA THR A 309 -3.95 1.35 -2.73
C THR A 309 -3.32 0.01 -2.35
N SER A 310 -3.35 -0.98 -3.24
CA SER A 310 -2.72 -2.27 -3.01
C SER A 310 -2.45 -3.02 -4.31
N ASN A 311 -1.25 -3.58 -4.45
CA ASN A 311 -0.80 -4.28 -5.65
C ASN A 311 -1.46 -5.65 -5.83
N MET A 312 -1.68 -6.06 -7.08
CA MET A 312 -2.19 -7.38 -7.46
C MET A 312 -3.55 -7.74 -6.85
N THR A 313 -4.30 -6.73 -6.44
CA THR A 313 -5.58 -6.90 -5.73
C THR A 313 -6.70 -6.20 -6.48
N TYR A 314 -7.91 -6.71 -6.33
CA TYR A 314 -9.11 -6.01 -6.76
C TYR A 314 -9.95 -5.62 -5.54
N LYS A 315 -10.06 -4.31 -5.29
CA LYS A 315 -10.93 -3.73 -4.26
C LYS A 315 -11.98 -2.80 -4.88
N ALA A 316 -11.51 -1.71 -5.49
CA ALA A 316 -12.34 -0.69 -6.11
C ALA A 316 -11.56 -0.03 -7.26
N ILE A 317 -12.28 0.50 -8.25
CA ILE A 317 -11.70 1.25 -9.37
C ILE A 317 -11.92 2.75 -9.17
N GLN A 318 -10.84 3.52 -9.25
CA GLN A 318 -10.90 4.98 -9.33
C GLN A 318 -10.97 5.42 -10.80
N THR A 319 -11.84 6.37 -11.09
CA THR A 319 -12.09 6.86 -12.47
C THR A 319 -12.04 8.39 -12.55
N LYS A 320 -11.80 9.07 -11.43
CA LYS A 320 -11.75 10.54 -11.30
C LYS A 320 -10.33 11.02 -11.03
N GLY A 321 -10.07 12.30 -11.28
CA GLY A 321 -8.77 12.94 -11.02
C GLY A 321 -7.72 12.46 -12.03
N PRO A 322 -6.49 12.13 -11.60
CA PRO A 322 -5.44 11.65 -12.51
C PRO A 322 -5.87 10.45 -13.37
N TYR A 323 -6.71 9.57 -12.82
CA TYR A 323 -7.27 8.39 -13.49
C TYR A 323 -8.27 8.72 -14.61
N SER A 324 -8.76 9.96 -14.70
CA SER A 324 -9.59 10.39 -15.84
C SER A 324 -8.75 10.73 -17.08
N LEU A 325 -7.45 11.01 -16.91
CA LEU A 325 -6.53 11.37 -17.99
C LEU A 325 -5.85 10.13 -18.58
N VAL A 326 -5.29 9.29 -17.71
CA VAL A 326 -4.60 8.04 -18.06
C VAL A 326 -4.88 6.96 -17.03
N ARG A 327 -4.77 5.69 -17.41
CA ARG A 327 -5.11 4.56 -16.53
C ARG A 327 -4.10 4.32 -15.41
N HIS A 328 -2.83 4.64 -15.63
CA HIS A 328 -1.71 4.38 -14.71
C HIS A 328 -0.85 5.64 -14.48
N PRO A 329 -1.45 6.73 -13.92
CA PRO A 329 -0.76 8.01 -13.76
C PRO A 329 0.42 7.91 -12.77
N ALA A 330 0.34 7.06 -11.75
CA ALA A 330 1.43 6.80 -10.82
C ALA A 330 2.66 6.21 -11.52
N THR A 331 2.47 5.25 -12.43
CA THR A 331 3.59 4.65 -13.18
C THR A 331 4.26 5.69 -14.07
N PHE A 332 3.49 6.51 -14.78
CA PHE A 332 4.02 7.60 -15.61
C PHE A 332 4.86 8.58 -14.78
N CYS A 333 4.31 9.03 -13.65
CA CYS A 333 4.99 9.97 -12.78
C CYS A 333 6.25 9.39 -12.15
N LYS A 334 6.20 8.13 -11.70
CA LYS A 334 7.34 7.45 -11.08
C LYS A 334 8.50 7.26 -12.05
N VAL A 335 8.21 6.80 -13.27
CA VAL A 335 9.22 6.67 -14.33
C VAL A 335 9.79 8.03 -14.71
N GLY A 336 8.94 9.06 -14.87
CA GLY A 336 9.38 10.42 -15.16
C GLY A 336 10.30 11.00 -14.08
N PHE A 337 9.96 10.82 -12.80
CA PHE A 337 10.80 11.23 -11.69
C PHE A 337 12.18 10.56 -11.73
N PHE A 338 12.24 9.23 -11.86
CA PHE A 338 13.52 8.52 -11.94
C PHE A 338 14.32 8.92 -13.19
N GLY A 339 13.64 9.20 -14.31
CA GLY A 339 14.30 9.71 -15.51
C GLY A 339 15.01 11.03 -15.24
N ILE A 340 14.32 12.02 -14.66
CA ILE A 340 14.93 13.31 -14.32
C ILE A 340 16.04 13.16 -13.27
N ALA A 341 15.80 12.35 -12.24
CA ALA A 341 16.77 12.09 -11.17
C ALA A 341 18.06 11.42 -11.69
N THR A 342 17.96 10.57 -12.71
CA THR A 342 19.11 9.89 -13.32
C THR A 342 19.79 10.77 -14.38
N PHE A 343 19.05 11.27 -15.37
CA PHE A 343 19.61 11.98 -16.53
C PHE A 343 20.07 13.42 -16.26
N LYS A 344 19.90 13.96 -15.04
CA LYS A 344 20.52 15.24 -14.66
C LYS A 344 22.05 15.16 -14.53
N PHE A 345 22.62 13.95 -14.56
CA PHE A 345 24.03 13.69 -14.37
C PHE A 345 24.70 13.11 -15.61
N SER A 346 25.95 13.48 -15.87
CA SER A 346 26.69 13.08 -17.08
C SER A 346 26.90 11.56 -17.17
N ILE A 347 27.11 10.89 -16.02
CA ILE A 347 27.31 9.43 -15.95
C ILE A 347 26.10 8.64 -16.46
N ALA A 348 24.90 9.22 -16.44
CA ALA A 348 23.68 8.57 -16.93
C ALA A 348 23.71 8.30 -18.44
N TYR A 349 24.54 9.01 -19.20
CA TYR A 349 24.63 8.90 -20.66
C TYR A 349 25.58 7.80 -21.14
N THR A 350 26.01 6.91 -20.24
CA THR A 350 26.68 5.66 -20.62
C THR A 350 25.66 4.64 -21.14
N ALA A 351 26.08 3.76 -22.05
CA ALA A 351 25.21 2.73 -22.60
C ALA A 351 24.59 1.83 -21.52
N ILE A 352 25.35 1.56 -20.44
CA ILE A 352 24.91 0.74 -19.31
C ILE A 352 23.77 1.43 -18.54
N ASN A 353 23.91 2.72 -18.20
CA ASN A 353 22.89 3.44 -17.43
C ASN A 353 21.63 3.72 -18.25
N ILE A 354 21.77 4.03 -19.54
CA ILE A 354 20.63 4.13 -20.47
C ILE A 354 19.89 2.79 -20.53
N PHE A 355 20.63 1.68 -20.70
CA PHE A 355 20.04 0.35 -20.72
C PHE A 355 19.36 0.00 -19.40
N ALA A 356 19.98 0.31 -18.26
CA ALA A 356 19.41 0.14 -16.93
C ALA A 356 18.07 0.87 -16.80
N TYR A 357 18.05 2.15 -17.17
CA TYR A 357 16.83 2.95 -17.13
C TYR A 357 15.70 2.38 -17.99
N LEU A 358 16.01 1.99 -19.24
CA LEU A 358 15.03 1.39 -20.13
C LEU A 358 14.51 0.05 -19.60
N LEU A 359 15.38 -0.76 -19.00
CA LEU A 359 15.03 -2.05 -18.43
C LEU A 359 14.10 -1.91 -17.22
N TRP A 360 14.45 -1.04 -16.26
CA TRP A 360 13.61 -0.77 -15.09
C TRP A 360 12.27 -0.13 -15.49
N THR A 361 12.29 0.79 -16.46
CA THR A 361 11.06 1.32 -17.07
C THR A 361 10.22 0.20 -17.68
N GLY A 362 10.85 -0.74 -18.40
CA GLY A 362 10.21 -1.93 -18.95
C GLY A 362 9.54 -2.80 -17.89
N ILE A 363 10.16 -2.99 -16.72
CA ILE A 363 9.57 -3.73 -15.59
C ILE A 363 8.31 -3.03 -15.06
N TYR A 364 8.36 -1.71 -14.87
CA TYR A 364 7.19 -0.92 -14.43
C TYR A 364 6.05 -0.93 -15.46
N VAL A 365 6.39 -0.90 -16.75
CA VAL A 365 5.43 -1.04 -17.85
C VAL A 365 4.83 -2.46 -17.87
N ALA A 366 5.65 -3.50 -17.70
CA ALA A 366 5.20 -4.88 -17.66
C ALA A 366 4.27 -5.14 -16.46
N ARG A 367 4.56 -4.52 -15.30
CA ARG A 367 3.68 -4.54 -14.13
C ARG A 367 2.31 -3.96 -14.46
N THR A 368 2.31 -2.79 -15.10
CA THR A 368 1.08 -2.12 -15.55
C THR A 368 0.25 -3.02 -16.48
N ILE A 369 0.88 -3.65 -17.47
CA ILE A 369 0.21 -4.58 -18.40
C ILE A 369 -0.38 -5.79 -17.67
N CYS A 370 0.38 -6.38 -16.74
CA CYS A 370 -0.09 -7.52 -15.94
C CYS A 370 -1.28 -7.14 -15.07
N GLU A 371 -1.25 -5.96 -14.45
CA GLU A 371 -2.35 -5.40 -13.69
C GLU A 371 -3.60 -5.20 -14.57
N GLU A 372 -3.47 -4.58 -15.75
CA GLU A 372 -4.60 -4.41 -16.66
C GLU A 372 -5.21 -5.74 -17.09
N ARG A 373 -4.38 -6.76 -17.34
CA ARG A 373 -4.84 -8.11 -17.71
C ARG A 373 -5.68 -8.71 -16.60
N PHE A 374 -5.24 -8.58 -15.35
CA PHE A 374 -6.00 -9.03 -14.19
C PHE A 374 -7.30 -8.23 -14.01
N LEU A 375 -7.21 -6.90 -14.02
CA LEU A 375 -8.36 -6.03 -13.80
C LEU A 375 -9.41 -6.13 -14.91
N SER A 376 -9.02 -6.41 -16.15
CA SER A 376 -9.94 -6.59 -17.30
C SER A 376 -10.92 -7.77 -17.13
N GLN A 377 -10.69 -8.65 -16.15
CA GLN A 377 -11.65 -9.69 -15.78
C GLN A 377 -12.92 -9.12 -15.14
N PHE A 378 -12.85 -7.92 -14.55
CA PHE A 378 -13.97 -7.26 -13.89
C PHE A 378 -14.67 -6.27 -14.83
N GLU A 379 -16.00 -6.29 -14.80
CA GLU A 379 -16.85 -5.45 -15.65
C GLU A 379 -16.59 -3.95 -15.41
N GLU A 380 -16.50 -3.55 -14.14
CA GLU A 380 -16.26 -2.16 -13.75
C GLU A 380 -14.98 -1.59 -14.37
N TYR A 381 -13.93 -2.41 -14.50
CA TYR A 381 -12.68 -1.99 -15.14
C TYR A 381 -12.79 -1.97 -16.67
N ARG A 382 -13.54 -2.90 -17.29
CA ARG A 382 -13.79 -2.87 -18.74
C ARG A 382 -14.55 -1.62 -19.15
N GLU A 383 -15.52 -1.17 -18.35
CA GLU A 383 -16.22 0.10 -18.58
C GLU A 383 -15.29 1.30 -18.42
N TYR A 384 -14.41 1.27 -17.42
CA TYR A 384 -13.40 2.31 -17.22
C TYR A 384 -12.45 2.41 -18.41
N LYS A 385 -11.97 1.30 -18.99
CA LYS A 385 -11.13 1.29 -20.21
C LYS A 385 -11.80 1.96 -21.41
N LYS A 386 -13.13 1.94 -21.50
CA LYS A 386 -13.87 2.64 -22.56
C LYS A 386 -13.83 4.16 -22.39
N LYS A 387 -13.79 4.64 -21.14
CA LYS A 387 -13.76 6.07 -20.79
C LYS A 387 -12.35 6.64 -20.87
N THR A 388 -11.36 5.97 -20.27
CA THR A 388 -9.97 6.40 -20.26
C THR A 388 -9.15 5.55 -21.21
N ARG A 389 -8.93 6.07 -22.43
CA ARG A 389 -8.29 5.32 -23.53
C ARG A 389 -6.78 5.10 -23.30
N TYR A 390 -6.09 6.09 -22.76
CA TYR A 390 -4.64 6.06 -22.60
C TYR A 390 -4.21 5.32 -21.32
N ARG A 391 -3.07 4.61 -21.37
CA ARG A 391 -2.47 3.88 -20.26
C ARG A 391 -1.55 4.76 -19.44
N LEU A 392 -0.55 5.37 -20.07
CA LEU A 392 0.51 6.12 -19.42
C LEU A 392 0.64 7.54 -19.98
N ILE A 393 0.63 7.69 -21.31
CA ILE A 393 0.90 8.98 -21.95
C ILE A 393 -0.33 9.38 -22.77
N PRO A 394 -1.00 10.51 -22.43
CA PRO A 394 -2.10 11.01 -23.22
C PRO A 394 -1.69 11.19 -24.68
N GLY A 395 -2.52 10.71 -25.61
CA GLY A 395 -2.27 10.83 -27.05
C GLY A 395 -1.36 9.75 -27.65
N LEU A 396 -0.56 9.04 -26.85
CA LEU A 396 0.36 8.00 -27.35
C LEU A 396 -0.07 6.59 -26.95
N TRP A 397 -0.18 6.32 -25.64
CA TRP A 397 -0.38 4.95 -25.16
C TRP A 397 -1.17 4.87 -23.86
#